data_AF-X0ZYQ7-F1
#
_entry.id   AF-X0ZYQ7-F1
#
_cell.length_a   1.000
_cell.length_b   1.000
_cell.length_c   1.000
_cell.angle_alpha   90.00
_cell.angle_beta   90.00
_cell.angle_gamma   90.00
#
_symmetry.space_group_name_H-M   'P 1'
#
loop_
_entity.id
_entity.type
_entity.pdbx_description
1 polymer ?
#
loop_
_entity_poly.entity_id
_entity_poly.type
_entity_poly.pdbx_seq_one_letter_code
_entity_poly.pdbx_strand_id
1 'polypeptide(L)'
;MKHSEFEFKTFDGLSLFAQSWQPESQPQAVICLIHGMGEHSGRYAHVADRLTKAGYTIFTFDLRGHGKFEGPRGHTPSYEALMQDIFSLLEVANKQFPQ
;
A
#
# COMPACT_ATOMS: atom_id res chain seq x y z
N MET A 1 3.25 -6.76 -16.47
CA MET A 1 2.75 -5.96 -15.32
C MET A 1 3.64 -4.75 -15.11
N LYS A 2 3.09 -3.61 -14.70
CA LYS A 2 3.88 -2.42 -14.36
C LYS A 2 3.98 -2.27 -12.85
N HIS A 3 5.20 -2.36 -12.31
CA HIS A 3 5.51 -2.14 -10.90
C HIS A 3 6.04 -0.71 -10.70
N SER A 4 5.59 -0.06 -9.64
CA SER A 4 6.04 1.27 -9.23
C SER A 4 6.23 1.32 -7.72
N GLU A 5 7.29 2.00 -7.28
CA GLU A 5 7.52 2.35 -5.87
C GLU A 5 7.34 3.86 -5.70
N PHE A 6 6.76 4.29 -4.58
CA PHE A 6 6.54 5.70 -4.28
C PHE A 6 6.36 5.92 -2.77
N GLU A 7 6.27 7.18 -2.35
CA GLU A 7 5.87 7.53 -0.99
C GLU A 7 4.56 8.31 -1.01
N PHE A 8 3.79 8.20 0.06
CA PHE A 8 2.64 9.07 0.29
C PHE A 8 2.68 9.66 1.69
N LYS A 9 1.96 10.78 1.84
CA LYS A 9 1.81 11.47 3.12
C LYS A 9 0.62 10.92 3.89
N THR A 10 0.83 10.62 5.16
CA THR A 10 -0.23 10.27 6.12
C THR A 10 -0.89 11.54 6.67
N PHE A 11 -1.99 11.36 7.38
CA PHE A 11 -2.72 12.43 8.07
C PHE A 11 -1.85 13.27 9.03
N ASP A 12 -0.82 12.65 9.63
CA ASP A 12 0.13 13.26 10.57
C ASP A 12 1.46 13.69 9.91
N GLY A 13 1.53 13.68 8.58
CA GLY A 13 2.65 14.22 7.80
C GLY A 13 3.84 13.27 7.59
N LEU A 14 3.74 12.02 8.06
CA LEU A 14 4.75 10.99 7.81
C LEU A 14 4.81 10.65 6.33
N SER A 15 6.01 10.35 5.83
CA SER A 15 6.20 9.67 4.54
C SER A 15 6.20 8.17 4.78
N LEU A 16 5.27 7.43 4.16
CA LEU A 16 5.30 5.97 4.16
C LEU A 16 5.63 5.43 2.76
N PHE A 17 6.49 4.42 2.73
CA PHE A 17 6.85 3.71 1.52
C PHE A 17 5.67 2.87 1.02
N ALA A 18 5.35 3.01 -0.25
CA ALA A 18 4.27 2.32 -0.93
C ALA A 18 4.71 1.74 -2.28
N GLN A 19 3.96 0.76 -2.74
CA GLN A 19 4.17 0.11 -4.02
C GLN A 19 2.83 -0.12 -4.72
N SER A 20 2.85 -0.12 -6.04
CA SER A 20 1.72 -0.55 -6.85
C SER A 20 2.11 -1.47 -7.99
N TRP A 21 1.20 -2.37 -8.34
CA TRP A 21 1.31 -3.23 -9.52
C TRP A 21 0.05 -3.09 -10.37
N GLN A 22 0.23 -2.80 -11.65
CA GLN A 22 -0.86 -2.58 -12.59
C GLN A 22 -0.85 -3.66 -13.68
N PRO A 23 -2.02 -4.16 -14.08
CA PRO A 23 -2.15 -4.99 -15.27
C PRO A 23 -1.77 -4.18 -16.52
N GLU A 24 -1.42 -4.88 -17.60
CA GLU A 24 -1.17 -4.22 -18.91
C GLU A 24 -2.47 -3.82 -19.61
N SER A 25 -3.57 -4.50 -19.28
CA SER A 25 -4.93 -4.15 -19.71
C SER A 25 -5.56 -3.10 -18.80
N GLN A 26 -6.71 -2.57 -19.20
CA GLN A 26 -7.53 -1.74 -18.33
C GLN A 26 -7.92 -2.51 -17.05
N PRO A 27 -7.68 -1.96 -15.84
CA PRO A 27 -7.98 -2.66 -14.61
C PRO A 27 -9.49 -2.76 -14.35
N GLN A 28 -9.93 -3.90 -13.83
CA GLN A 28 -11.33 -4.16 -13.46
C GLN A 28 -11.68 -3.58 -12.10
N ALA A 29 -10.72 -3.57 -11.17
CA ALA A 29 -10.85 -2.98 -9.85
C ALA A 29 -9.47 -2.69 -9.25
N VAL A 30 -9.46 -1.96 -8.14
CA VAL A 30 -8.28 -1.67 -7.33
C VAL A 30 -8.38 -2.42 -6.00
N ILE A 31 -7.27 -3.00 -5.55
CA ILE A 31 -7.14 -3.68 -4.26
C ILE A 31 -6.04 -2.98 -3.45
N CYS A 32 -6.39 -2.51 -2.25
CA CYS A 32 -5.43 -2.02 -1.26
C CYS A 32 -5.08 -3.15 -0.29
N LEU A 33 -3.89 -3.73 -0.44
CA LEU A 33 -3.39 -4.84 0.38
C LEU A 33 -2.63 -4.30 1.59
N ILE A 34 -3.05 -4.71 2.79
CA ILE A 34 -2.43 -4.38 4.07
C ILE A 34 -1.71 -5.62 4.63
N HIS A 35 -0.42 -5.50 4.97
CA HIS A 35 0.36 -6.61 5.53
C HIS A 35 0.14 -6.77 7.04
N GLY A 36 0.58 -7.91 7.60
CA GLY A 36 0.47 -8.21 9.02
C GLY A 36 1.61 -7.65 9.89
N MET A 37 1.51 -7.91 11.20
CA MET A 37 2.53 -7.57 12.20
C MET A 37 3.87 -8.25 11.88
N GLY A 38 4.97 -7.51 11.94
CA GLY A 38 6.32 -8.01 11.68
C GLY A 38 6.65 -8.26 10.21
N GLU A 39 5.73 -7.96 9.29
CA GLU A 39 5.93 -8.11 7.85
C GLU A 39 6.25 -6.79 7.16
N HIS A 40 6.21 -6.78 5.83
CA HIS A 40 6.32 -5.59 4.99
C HIS A 40 5.72 -5.86 3.59
N SER A 41 5.39 -4.79 2.86
CA SER A 41 4.73 -4.84 1.55
C SER A 41 5.42 -5.74 0.52
N GLY A 42 6.76 -5.73 0.51
CA GLY A 42 7.57 -6.49 -0.45
C GLY A 42 7.35 -8.01 -0.42
N ARG A 43 6.81 -8.57 0.68
CA ARG A 43 6.50 -10.02 0.75
C ARG A 43 5.36 -10.44 -0.18
N TYR A 44 4.56 -9.50 -0.65
CA TYR A 44 3.34 -9.76 -1.41
C TYR A 44 3.51 -9.62 -2.93
N ALA A 45 4.73 -9.51 -3.45
CA ALA A 45 4.99 -9.44 -4.89
C ALA A 45 4.34 -10.60 -5.67
N HIS A 46 4.37 -11.82 -5.12
CA HIS A 46 3.73 -12.99 -5.73
C HIS A 46 2.19 -12.91 -5.75
N VAL A 47 1.59 -12.29 -4.72
CA VAL A 47 0.13 -12.03 -4.68
C VAL A 47 -0.22 -10.97 -5.72
N ALA A 48 0.58 -9.91 -5.83
CA ALA A 48 0.39 -8.86 -6.81
C ALA A 48 0.50 -9.38 -8.26
N ASP A 49 1.47 -10.27 -8.54
CA ASP A 49 1.56 -10.94 -9.84
C ASP A 49 0.29 -11.75 -10.16
N ARG A 50 -0.21 -12.55 -9.20
CA ARG A 50 -1.42 -13.35 -9.41
C ARG A 50 -2.67 -12.50 -9.66
N LEU A 51 -2.81 -11.39 -8.95
CA LEU A 51 -3.98 -10.51 -9.05
C LEU A 51 -3.91 -9.58 -10.26
N THR A 52 -2.73 -9.08 -10.64
CA THR A 52 -2.58 -8.31 -11.90
C THR A 52 -2.87 -9.17 -13.12
N LYS A 53 -2.46 -10.45 -13.13
CA LYS A 53 -2.88 -11.41 -14.17
C LYS A 53 -4.40 -11.64 -14.24
N ALA A 54 -5.12 -11.38 -13.14
CA ALA A 54 -6.58 -11.41 -13.11
C ALA A 54 -7.24 -10.06 -13.46
N GLY A 55 -6.44 -9.03 -13.81
CA GLY A 55 -6.94 -7.73 -14.21
C GLY A 55 -7.13 -6.71 -13.07
N TYR A 56 -6.53 -6.93 -11.89
CA TYR A 56 -6.63 -6.01 -10.76
C TYR A 56 -5.37 -5.15 -10.59
N THR A 57 -5.55 -3.86 -10.29
CA THR A 57 -4.46 -3.01 -9.82
C THR A 57 -4.30 -3.17 -8.31
N ILE A 58 -3.07 -3.32 -7.84
CA ILE A 58 -2.77 -3.50 -6.42
C ILE A 58 -2.01 -2.30 -5.90
N PHE A 59 -2.42 -1.77 -4.76
CA PHE A 59 -1.67 -0.83 -3.92
C PHE A 59 -1.34 -1.49 -2.60
N THR A 60 -0.17 -1.21 -2.06
CA THR A 60 0.23 -1.65 -0.73
C THR A 60 1.26 -0.67 -0.17
N PHE A 61 1.52 -0.73 1.13
CA PHE A 61 2.53 0.09 1.78
C PHE A 61 3.10 -0.61 2.99
N ASP A 62 4.24 -0.10 3.45
CA ASP A 62 4.81 -0.51 4.74
C ASP A 62 4.12 0.28 5.85
N LEU A 63 3.44 -0.44 6.75
CA LEU A 63 2.81 0.15 7.92
C LEU A 63 3.86 0.89 8.76
N ARG A 64 3.45 1.92 9.50
CA ARG A 64 4.32 2.56 10.48
C ARG A 64 4.94 1.51 11.42
N GLY A 65 6.22 1.70 11.70
CA GLY A 65 7.05 0.76 12.46
C GLY A 65 7.49 -0.51 11.70
N HIS A 66 7.17 -0.65 10.41
CA HIS A 66 7.48 -1.85 9.60
C HIS A 66 8.25 -1.51 8.32
N GLY A 67 8.82 -2.55 7.69
CA GLY A 67 9.49 -2.45 6.39
C GLY A 67 10.51 -1.31 6.26
N LYS A 68 10.34 -0.46 5.27
CA LYS A 68 11.24 0.68 4.99
C LYS A 68 11.01 1.91 5.87
N PHE A 69 10.01 1.91 6.77
CA PHE A 69 9.81 3.05 7.69
C PHE A 69 10.97 3.16 8.69
N GLU A 70 11.53 4.37 8.84
CA GLU A 70 12.72 4.60 9.66
C GLU A 70 12.44 4.79 11.16
N GLY A 71 11.17 4.99 11.55
CA GLY A 71 10.79 5.17 12.94
C GLY A 71 10.85 3.90 13.79
N PRO A 72 10.46 3.98 15.08
CA PRO A 72 10.57 2.87 16.02
C PRO A 72 9.89 1.60 15.53
N ARG A 73 10.59 0.46 15.56
CA ARG A 73 10.10 -0.82 15.01
C ARG A 73 8.96 -1.39 15.84
N GLY A 74 7.93 -1.88 15.16
CA GLY A 74 6.71 -2.42 15.78
C GLY A 74 5.86 -1.38 16.51
N HIS A 75 6.15 -0.09 16.34
CA HIS A 75 5.42 0.99 17.02
C HIS A 75 4.32 1.60 16.13
N THR A 76 3.12 1.68 16.68
CA THR A 76 2.04 2.55 16.23
C THR A 76 1.51 3.31 17.45
N PRO A 77 1.25 4.62 17.37
CA PRO A 77 0.80 5.39 18.54
C PRO A 77 -0.63 5.02 18.96
N SER A 78 -1.45 4.51 18.03
CA SER A 78 -2.79 3.99 18.32
C SER A 78 -3.30 3.12 17.18
N TYR A 79 -4.39 2.39 17.43
CA TYR A 79 -5.12 1.69 16.37
C TYR A 79 -5.74 2.69 15.37
N GLU A 80 -6.21 3.84 15.87
CA GLU A 80 -6.77 4.89 15.02
C GLU A 80 -5.74 5.42 14.02
N ALA A 81 -4.51 5.68 14.46
CA ALA A 81 -3.44 6.14 13.58
C ALA A 81 -3.13 5.12 12.46
N LEU A 82 -3.18 3.83 12.79
CA LEU A 82 -3.04 2.75 11.81
C LEU A 82 -4.16 2.79 10.76
N MET A 83 -5.41 2.97 11.20
CA MET A 83 -6.56 3.09 10.30
C MET A 83 -6.47 4.33 9.41
N GLN A 84 -6.03 5.47 9.95
CA GLN A 84 -5.84 6.71 9.19
C GLN A 84 -4.73 6.59 8.12
N ASP A 85 -3.67 5.81 8.37
CA ASP A 85 -2.68 5.50 7.33
C ASP A 85 -3.29 4.69 6.18
N ILE A 86 -4.16 3.73 6.51
CA ILE A 86 -4.90 2.93 5.51
C ILE A 86 -5.84 3.83 4.70
N PHE A 87 -6.56 4.76 5.34
CA PHE A 87 -7.38 5.75 4.63
C PHE A 87 -6.54 6.63 3.71
N SER A 88 -5.35 7.05 4.14
CA SER A 88 -4.44 7.84 3.32
C SER A 88 -4.00 7.08 2.06
N LEU A 89 -3.76 5.76 2.14
CA LEU A 89 -3.52 4.93 0.95
C LEU A 89 -4.75 4.83 0.05
N LEU A 90 -5.94 4.66 0.63
CA LEU A 90 -7.20 4.61 -0.14
C LEU A 90 -7.43 5.91 -0.92
N GLU A 91 -7.09 7.07 -0.36
CA GLU A 91 -7.14 8.34 -1.08
C GLU A 91 -6.18 8.39 -2.27
N VAL A 92 -4.96 7.86 -2.12
CA VAL A 92 -4.01 7.75 -3.24
C VAL A 92 -4.58 6.89 -4.35
N ALA A 93 -5.13 5.72 -3.99
CA ALA A 93 -5.76 4.81 -4.95
C ALA A 93 -6.94 5.48 -5.67
N ASN A 94 -7.84 6.17 -4.95
CA ASN A 94 -9.01 6.84 -5.50
C ASN A 94 -8.64 8.04 -6.40
N LYS A 95 -7.58 8.78 -6.07
CA LYS A 95 -7.07 9.86 -6.94
C LYS A 95 -6.55 9.33 -8.27
N GLN A 96 -5.92 8.15 -8.26
CA GLN A 96 -5.37 7.55 -9.48
C GLN A 96 -6.44 6.78 -10.29
N PHE A 97 -7.42 6.19 -9.61
CA PHE A 97 -8.50 5.40 -10.18
C PHE A 97 -9.84 5.83 -9.55
N PRO A 98 -10.41 6.96 -9.99
CA PRO A 98 -11.71 7.41 -9.49
C PRO A 98 -12.82 6.45 -9.93
N GLN A 99 -13.87 6.33 -9.11
CA GLN A 99 -15.10 5.61 -9.47
C GLN A 99 -15.96 6.38 -10.47
#